data_AF-A0A0B6YUX3-F1
#
_entry.id   AF-A0A0B6YUX3-F1
#
_cell.length_a   1.000
_cell.length_b   1.000
_cell.length_c   1.000
_cell.angle_alpha   90.00
_cell.angle_beta   90.00
_cell.angle_gamma   90.00
#
_symmetry.space_group_name_H-M   'P 1'
#
loop_
_entity.id
_entity.type
_entity.pdbx_description
1 polymer ?
#
loop_
_entity_poly.entity_id
_entity_poly.type
_entity_poly.pdbx_seq_one_letter_code
_entity_poly.pdbx_strand_id
1 'polypeptide(L)'
;IIQLWHARSAVIRWSSLTILKLVVIGVLFAFAVYEFIFTVAVAAGGINEPAIEFLSPLAVSLTMILVVFLVNMERKRGIRSSGVLGFFWIIYLLCGIILVRSDIKKAIKTGEVSPAIFVPYPCLLFATILSVFVDDKPEYEYHMEGENPCPEKDSSFLSRITFWWFTGMVVQGYKRSLTQADLWTLNKEDTAEYVSQKF
;
A
#
# COMPACT_ATOMS: atom_id res chain seq x y z
N ILE A 1 22.21 13.68 -1.57
CA ILE A 1 21.00 13.27 -0.82
C ILE A 1 20.07 14.47 -0.57
N ILE A 2 20.59 15.63 -0.16
CA ILE A 2 19.77 16.85 0.10
C ILE A 2 19.33 17.57 -1.20
N GLN A 3 20.10 17.48 -2.30
CA GLN A 3 19.72 18.13 -3.56
C GLN A 3 18.64 17.39 -4.40
N LEU A 4 18.38 16.11 -4.11
CA LEU A 4 17.25 15.37 -4.69
C LEU A 4 15.91 15.73 -4.02
N TRP A 5 15.94 16.45 -2.89
CA TRP A 5 14.75 16.84 -2.14
C TRP A 5 14.06 18.10 -2.68
N HIS A 6 14.76 18.89 -3.49
CA HIS A 6 14.25 20.18 -4.02
C HIS A 6 13.71 20.09 -5.45
N ALA A 7 13.96 18.99 -6.16
CA ALA A 7 13.58 18.87 -7.57
C ALA A 7 12.21 18.18 -7.70
N ARG A 8 11.18 19.02 -7.85
CA ARG A 8 9.81 18.70 -8.30
C ARG A 8 8.89 17.99 -7.30
N SER A 9 8.10 18.79 -6.58
CA SER A 9 6.86 18.31 -5.97
C SER A 9 5.74 18.29 -7.01
N ALA A 10 5.58 17.18 -7.75
CA ALA A 10 4.27 16.85 -8.34
C ALA A 10 3.38 16.47 -7.19
N VAL A 11 2.36 17.28 -6.93
CA VAL A 11 1.23 16.76 -6.21
C VAL A 11 0.54 15.76 -7.13
N ILE A 12 0.42 14.50 -6.71
CA ILE A 12 -0.42 13.55 -7.42
C ILE A 12 -1.87 14.01 -7.24
N ARG A 13 -2.60 14.14 -8.36
CA ARG A 13 -4.03 14.47 -8.35
C ARG A 13 -4.80 13.36 -7.64
N TRP A 14 -6.01 13.67 -7.18
CA TRP A 14 -6.87 12.66 -6.56
C TRP A 14 -7.24 11.59 -7.59
N SER A 15 -6.55 10.45 -7.53
CA SER A 15 -6.88 9.25 -8.27
C SER A 15 -8.04 8.53 -7.60
N SER A 16 -8.90 7.89 -8.38
CA SER A 16 -9.93 6.98 -7.87
C SER A 16 -9.35 5.91 -6.94
N LEU A 17 -8.13 5.45 -7.21
CA LEU A 17 -7.43 4.45 -6.39
C LEU A 17 -7.03 5.02 -5.02
N THR A 18 -6.49 6.25 -4.99
CA THR A 18 -6.14 6.94 -3.74
C THR A 18 -7.38 7.23 -2.89
N ILE A 19 -8.50 7.62 -3.51
CA ILE A 19 -9.78 7.79 -2.82
C ILE A 19 -10.24 6.46 -2.23
N LEU A 20 -10.18 5.38 -3.02
CA LEU A 20 -10.61 4.05 -2.58
C LEU A 20 -9.75 3.55 -1.40
N LYS A 21 -8.42 3.72 -1.45
CA LYS A 21 -7.53 3.44 -0.32
C LYS A 21 -7.98 4.18 0.95
N LEU A 22 -8.24 5.48 0.84
CA LEU A 22 -8.66 6.31 1.97
C LEU A 22 -10.04 5.93 2.51
N VAL A 23 -10.99 5.56 1.64
CA VAL A 23 -12.31 5.06 2.07
C VAL A 23 -12.15 3.77 2.87
N VAL A 24 -11.35 2.82 2.40
CA VAL A 24 -11.12 1.55 3.10
C VAL A 24 -10.42 1.77 4.44
N ILE A 25 -9.40 2.64 4.49
CA ILE A 25 -8.74 3.03 5.74
C ILE A 25 -9.74 3.70 6.69
N GLY A 26 -10.62 4.56 6.18
CA GLY A 26 -11.67 5.22 6.97
C GLY A 26 -12.67 4.23 7.57
N VAL A 27 -13.06 3.19 6.82
CA VAL A 27 -13.93 2.11 7.33
C VAL A 27 -13.23 1.32 8.44
N LEU A 28 -11.96 0.95 8.26
CA LEU A 28 -11.17 0.26 9.28
C LEU A 28 -11.00 1.11 10.55
N PHE A 29 -10.77 2.41 10.39
CA PHE A 29 -10.68 3.35 11.50
C PHE A 29 -12.01 3.48 12.24
N ALA A 30 -13.13 3.64 11.52
CA ALA A 30 -14.46 3.73 12.13
C ALA A 30 -14.80 2.46 12.92
N PHE A 31 -14.46 1.28 12.40
CA PHE A 31 -14.65 0.02 13.11
C PHE A 31 -13.78 -0.05 14.37
N ALA A 32 -12.52 0.37 14.31
CA ALA A 32 -11.64 0.41 15.49
C ALA A 32 -12.15 1.37 16.57
N VAL A 33 -12.69 2.53 16.19
CA VAL A 33 -13.32 3.48 17.12
C VAL A 33 -14.60 2.90 17.71
N TYR A 34 -15.41 2.20 16.92
CA TYR A 34 -16.60 1.50 17.40
C TYR A 34 -16.25 0.46 18.47
N GLU A 35 -15.27 -0.42 18.20
CA GLU A 35 -14.78 -1.41 19.16
C GLU A 35 -14.27 -0.73 20.44
N PHE A 36 -13.48 0.34 20.32
CA PHE A 36 -12.99 1.09 21.48
C PHE A 36 -14.13 1.65 22.34
N ILE A 37 -15.15 2.25 21.73
CA ILE A 37 -16.32 2.79 22.45
C ILE A 37 -17.10 1.66 23.11
N PHE A 38 -17.27 0.53 22.42
CA PHE A 38 -17.96 -0.64 22.95
C PHE A 38 -17.27 -1.20 24.20
N THR A 39 -15.95 -1.43 24.15
CA THR A 39 -15.15 -1.88 25.30
C THR A 39 -15.24 -0.90 26.47
N VAL A 40 -15.17 0.41 26.21
CA VAL A 40 -15.32 1.44 27.27
C VAL A 40 -16.71 1.40 27.91
N ALA A 41 -17.76 1.23 27.10
CA ALA A 41 -19.13 1.14 27.61
C ALA A 41 -19.34 -0.12 28.47
N VAL A 42 -18.76 -1.25 28.07
CA VAL A 42 -18.81 -2.51 28.83
C VAL A 42 -18.08 -2.38 30.17
N ALA A 43 -16.89 -1.78 30.19
CA ALA A 43 -16.16 -1.55 31.43
C ALA A 43 -16.85 -0.55 32.38
N ALA A 44 -17.50 0.49 31.84
CA ALA A 44 -18.34 1.38 32.63
C ALA A 44 -19.54 0.66 33.27
N GLY A 45 -20.01 -0.43 32.66
CA GLY A 45 -21.02 -1.34 33.20
C GLY A 45 -20.54 -2.24 34.36
N GLY A 46 -19.28 -2.14 34.78
CA GLY A 46 -18.72 -2.86 35.93
C GLY A 46 -18.19 -4.25 35.62
N ILE A 47 -18.05 -4.62 34.34
CA ILE A 47 -17.38 -5.85 33.92
C ILE A 47 -15.88 -5.54 33.81
N ASN A 48 -15.07 -6.17 34.66
CA ASN A 48 -13.62 -6.03 34.61
C ASN A 48 -13.07 -6.80 33.40
N GLU A 49 -13.00 -6.13 32.25
CA GLU A 49 -12.34 -6.66 31.06
C GLU A 49 -10.81 -6.58 31.17
N PRO A 50 -10.07 -7.54 30.60
CA PRO A 50 -8.62 -7.50 30.58
C PRO A 50 -8.11 -6.29 29.79
N ALA A 51 -7.06 -5.63 30.29
CA ALA A 51 -6.49 -4.40 29.69
C ALA A 51 -6.11 -4.53 28.19
N ILE A 52 -5.92 -5.76 27.70
CA ILE A 52 -5.60 -6.04 26.30
C ILE A 52 -6.74 -5.70 25.33
N GLU A 53 -7.99 -5.75 25.80
CA GLU A 53 -9.19 -5.43 25.00
C GLU A 53 -9.29 -3.93 24.70
N PHE A 54 -8.69 -3.08 25.54
CA PHE A 54 -8.53 -1.64 25.26
C PHE A 54 -7.34 -1.34 24.34
N LEU A 55 -6.23 -2.04 24.54
CA LEU A 55 -4.98 -1.74 23.86
C LEU A 55 -5.05 -2.05 22.36
N SER A 56 -5.76 -3.13 22.00
CA SER A 56 -5.92 -3.57 20.61
C SER A 56 -6.60 -2.52 19.70
N PRO A 57 -7.84 -2.07 19.96
CA PRO A 57 -8.51 -1.07 19.12
C PRO A 57 -7.79 0.29 19.16
N LEU A 58 -7.15 0.63 20.27
CA LEU A 58 -6.32 1.84 20.37
C LEU A 58 -5.12 1.75 19.43
N ALA A 59 -4.38 0.64 19.43
CA ALA A 59 -3.27 0.42 18.51
C ALA A 59 -3.71 0.47 17.04
N VAL A 60 -4.85 -0.14 16.70
CA VAL A 60 -5.42 -0.08 15.35
C VAL A 60 -5.80 1.37 14.98
N SER A 61 -6.43 2.13 15.87
CA SER A 61 -6.79 3.52 15.58
C SER A 61 -5.57 4.41 15.32
N LEU A 62 -4.51 4.28 16.13
CA LEU A 62 -3.26 5.01 15.95
C LEU A 62 -2.56 4.64 14.64
N THR A 63 -2.52 3.35 14.30
CA THR A 63 -1.90 2.91 13.05
C THR A 63 -2.68 3.39 11.83
N MET A 64 -4.02 3.41 11.85
CA MET A 64 -4.80 3.97 10.75
C MET A 64 -4.57 5.47 10.56
N ILE A 65 -4.44 6.25 11.65
CA ILE A 65 -4.07 7.68 11.56
C ILE A 65 -2.70 7.85 10.91
N LEU A 66 -1.72 7.04 11.31
CA LEU A 66 -0.38 7.06 10.73
C LEU A 66 -0.40 6.70 9.23
N VAL A 67 -1.20 5.71 8.84
CA VAL A 67 -1.36 5.31 7.43
C VAL A 67 -1.98 6.44 6.62
N VAL A 68 -3.03 7.11 7.11
CA VAL A 68 -3.60 8.30 6.44
C VAL A 68 -2.54 9.38 6.27
N PHE A 69 -1.75 9.64 7.31
CA PHE A 69 -0.68 10.63 7.26
C PHE A 69 0.37 10.27 6.20
N LEU A 70 0.83 9.02 6.15
CA LEU A 70 1.79 8.53 5.15
C LEU A 70 1.25 8.63 3.72
N VAL A 71 0.00 8.18 3.48
CA VAL A 71 -0.66 8.31 2.17
C VAL A 71 -0.71 9.77 1.72
N ASN A 72 -1.03 10.70 2.63
CA ASN A 72 -1.06 12.13 2.32
C ASN A 72 0.34 12.70 2.07
N MET A 73 1.35 12.27 2.82
CA MET A 73 2.73 12.68 2.60
C MET A 73 3.26 12.22 1.24
N GLU A 74 3.03 10.96 0.90
CA GLU A 74 3.46 10.36 -0.35
C GLU A 74 2.79 11.03 -1.54
N ARG A 75 1.48 11.31 -1.43
CA ARG A 75 0.74 12.09 -2.42
C ARG A 75 1.33 13.50 -2.62
N LYS A 76 1.68 14.20 -1.53
CA LYS A 76 2.33 15.52 -1.60
C LYS A 76 3.73 15.46 -2.21
N ARG A 77 4.42 14.34 -2.05
CA ARG A 77 5.79 14.10 -2.55
C ARG A 77 5.84 13.50 -3.95
N GLY A 78 4.71 13.20 -4.59
CA GLY A 78 4.73 12.60 -5.92
C GLY A 78 5.10 11.11 -5.93
N ILE A 79 5.09 10.43 -4.78
CA ILE A 79 5.51 9.02 -4.67
C ILE A 79 4.34 8.14 -5.14
N ARG A 80 4.51 7.46 -6.28
CA ARG A 80 3.46 6.65 -6.92
C ARG A 80 3.19 5.28 -6.29
N SER A 81 4.22 4.70 -5.66
CA SER A 81 4.12 3.41 -4.99
C SER A 81 5.08 3.39 -3.80
N SER A 82 4.52 3.27 -2.61
CA SER A 82 5.30 3.22 -1.37
C SER A 82 5.57 1.80 -0.93
N GLY A 83 6.85 1.47 -0.85
CA GLY A 83 7.27 0.20 -0.26
C GLY A 83 6.92 0.06 1.21
N VAL A 84 6.96 1.16 1.96
CA VAL A 84 6.65 1.15 3.39
C VAL A 84 5.19 0.77 3.62
N LEU A 85 4.26 1.41 2.91
CA LEU A 85 2.85 1.07 2.99
C LEU A 85 2.56 -0.34 2.46
N GLY A 86 3.18 -0.73 1.33
CA GLY A 86 3.02 -2.08 0.78
C GLY A 86 3.44 -3.17 1.77
N PHE A 87 4.61 -3.04 2.39
CA PHE A 87 5.08 -3.97 3.42
C PHE A 87 4.18 -3.97 4.66
N PHE A 88 3.75 -2.80 5.11
CA PHE A 88 2.82 -2.68 6.22
C PHE A 88 1.53 -3.48 5.97
N TRP A 89 0.89 -3.31 4.81
CA TRP A 89 -0.35 -4.01 4.49
C TRP A 89 -0.18 -5.52 4.34
N ILE A 90 0.98 -6.00 3.85
CA ILE A 90 1.28 -7.43 3.78
C ILE A 90 1.46 -8.02 5.17
N ILE A 91 2.26 -7.37 6.04
CA ILE A 91 2.46 -7.84 7.41
C ILE A 91 1.14 -7.81 8.18
N TYR A 92 0.34 -6.75 8.00
CA TYR A 92 -0.94 -6.63 8.67
C TYR A 92 -1.93 -7.72 8.21
N LEU A 93 -1.95 -8.06 6.91
CA LEU A 93 -2.71 -9.19 6.37
C LEU A 93 -2.27 -10.52 6.98
N LEU A 94 -0.96 -10.77 7.10
CA LEU A 94 -0.43 -12.00 7.70
C LEU A 94 -0.87 -12.14 9.17
N CYS A 95 -0.81 -11.06 9.95
CA CYS A 95 -1.35 -11.03 11.30
C CYS A 95 -2.88 -11.25 11.29
N GLY A 96 -3.60 -10.61 10.37
CA GLY A 96 -5.05 -10.75 10.21
C GLY A 96 -5.49 -12.19 9.96
N ILE A 97 -4.75 -12.95 9.15
CA ILE A 97 -5.05 -14.39 8.89
C ILE A 97 -5.04 -15.21 10.20
N ILE A 98 -4.11 -14.92 11.11
CA ILE A 98 -4.01 -15.60 12.40
C ILE A 98 -5.22 -15.25 13.29
N LEU A 99 -5.63 -13.97 13.28
CA LEU A 99 -6.77 -13.48 14.05
C LEU A 99 -8.09 -14.03 13.52
N VAL A 100 -8.33 -14.00 12.21
CA VAL A 100 -9.50 -14.61 11.54
C VAL A 100 -9.64 -16.07 11.96
N ARG A 101 -8.55 -16.83 11.90
CA ARG A 101 -8.56 -18.26 12.26
C ARG A 101 -8.96 -18.45 13.73
N SER A 102 -8.51 -17.56 14.60
CA SER A 102 -8.81 -17.61 16.04
C SER A 102 -10.29 -17.29 16.29
N ASP A 103 -10.84 -16.27 15.63
CA ASP A 103 -12.24 -15.89 15.74
C ASP A 103 -13.19 -16.94 15.17
N ILE A 104 -12.85 -17.55 14.03
CA ILE A 104 -13.64 -18.65 13.46
C ILE A 104 -13.68 -19.83 14.42
N LYS A 105 -12.55 -20.18 15.05
CA LYS A 105 -12.52 -21.25 16.07
C LYS A 105 -13.37 -20.91 17.29
N LYS A 106 -13.38 -19.63 17.71
CA LYS A 106 -14.23 -19.16 18.81
C LYS A 106 -15.70 -19.29 18.43
N ALA A 107 -16.09 -18.81 17.25
CA ALA A 107 -17.45 -18.87 16.72
C ALA A 107 -17.97 -20.31 16.59
N ILE A 108 -17.14 -21.26 16.15
CA ILE A 108 -17.53 -22.68 16.07
C ILE A 108 -17.78 -23.27 17.46
N LYS A 109 -17.05 -22.83 18.48
CA LYS A 109 -17.16 -23.36 19.85
C LYS A 109 -18.33 -22.76 20.62
N THR A 110 -18.56 -21.46 20.50
CA THR A 110 -19.56 -20.72 21.30
C THR A 110 -20.85 -20.46 20.53
N GLY A 111 -20.85 -20.61 19.21
CA GLY A 111 -21.97 -20.22 18.33
C GLY A 111 -22.08 -18.70 18.08
N GLU A 112 -21.24 -17.89 18.72
CA GLU A 112 -21.24 -16.43 18.60
C GLU A 112 -20.29 -15.97 17.50
N VAL A 113 -20.81 -15.31 16.48
CA VAL A 113 -20.02 -14.81 15.36
C VAL A 113 -19.62 -13.36 15.61
N SER A 114 -18.31 -13.09 15.64
CA SER A 114 -17.80 -11.73 15.78
C SER A 114 -18.09 -10.89 14.52
N PRO A 115 -18.59 -9.64 14.65
CA PRO A 115 -18.74 -8.71 13.54
C PRO A 115 -17.44 -8.45 12.76
N ALA A 116 -16.28 -8.69 13.41
CA ALA A 116 -14.97 -8.58 12.79
C ALA A 116 -14.80 -9.47 11.54
N ILE A 117 -15.51 -10.61 11.49
CA ILE A 117 -15.47 -11.56 10.38
C ILE A 117 -15.97 -10.94 9.07
N PHE A 118 -16.94 -10.04 9.14
CA PHE A 118 -17.65 -9.52 7.97
C PHE A 118 -17.15 -8.16 7.48
N VAL A 119 -16.48 -7.38 8.34
CA VAL A 119 -16.10 -5.99 8.01
C VAL A 119 -14.58 -5.79 7.97
N PRO A 120 -13.84 -5.81 9.10
CA PRO A 120 -12.43 -5.47 9.09
C PRO A 120 -11.56 -6.47 8.31
N TYR A 121 -11.81 -7.78 8.36
CA TYR A 121 -10.96 -8.72 7.61
C TYR A 121 -11.13 -8.66 6.09
N PRO A 122 -12.35 -8.58 5.52
CA PRO A 122 -12.52 -8.30 4.10
C PRO A 122 -11.94 -6.94 3.69
N CYS A 123 -12.14 -5.89 4.51
CA CYS A 123 -11.54 -4.58 4.26
C CYS A 123 -10.01 -4.62 4.28
N LEU A 124 -9.40 -5.41 5.17
CA LEU A 124 -7.96 -5.62 5.24
C LEU A 124 -7.43 -6.28 3.97
N LEU A 125 -8.07 -7.38 3.53
CA LEU A 125 -7.71 -8.05 2.29
C LEU A 125 -7.80 -7.08 1.10
N PHE A 126 -8.88 -6.31 1.03
CA PHE A 126 -9.09 -5.33 -0.02
C PHE A 126 -8.05 -4.21 0.03
N ALA A 127 -7.70 -3.68 1.20
CA ALA A 127 -6.64 -2.70 1.37
C ALA A 127 -5.28 -3.22 0.88
N THR A 128 -4.94 -4.48 1.19
CA THR A 128 -3.70 -5.09 0.71
C THR A 128 -3.70 -5.20 -0.81
N ILE A 129 -4.81 -5.63 -1.43
CA ILE A 129 -4.94 -5.68 -2.90
C ILE A 129 -4.74 -4.28 -3.50
N LEU A 130 -5.39 -3.25 -2.94
CA LEU A 130 -5.22 -1.87 -3.40
C LEU A 130 -3.80 -1.35 -3.23
N SER A 131 -3.05 -1.83 -2.24
CA SER A 131 -1.64 -1.45 -2.03
C SER A 131 -0.70 -2.00 -3.11
N VAL A 132 -1.10 -3.08 -3.81
CA VAL A 132 -0.34 -3.67 -4.93
C VAL A 132 -0.47 -2.83 -6.20
N PHE A 133 -1.63 -2.18 -6.40
CA PHE A 133 -1.89 -1.37 -7.57
C PHE A 133 -1.17 -0.01 -7.50
N VAL A 134 -0.64 0.43 -8.65
CA VAL A 134 0.09 1.69 -8.81
C VAL A 134 -0.90 2.85 -8.89
N ASP A 135 -0.63 3.93 -8.14
CA ASP A 135 -1.42 5.17 -8.27
C ASP A 135 -1.12 5.89 -9.61
N ASP A 136 -2.05 6.75 -10.04
CA ASP A 136 -1.96 7.44 -11.33
C ASP A 136 -0.66 8.23 -11.51
N LYS A 137 -0.26 8.42 -12.78
CA LYS A 137 0.93 9.20 -13.14
C LYS A 137 0.77 10.67 -12.69
N PRO A 138 1.82 11.30 -12.15
CA PRO A 138 1.80 12.73 -11.86
C PRO A 138 1.65 13.54 -13.16
N GLU A 139 0.87 14.62 -13.09
CA GLU A 139 0.36 15.40 -14.24
C GLU A 139 1.47 16.01 -15.13
N TYR A 140 2.71 16.13 -14.63
CA TYR A 140 3.84 16.68 -15.39
C TYR A 140 4.84 15.65 -15.94
N GLU A 141 4.66 14.34 -15.71
CA GLU A 141 5.62 13.31 -16.15
C GLU A 141 5.46 12.95 -17.64
N TYR A 142 5.02 13.92 -18.45
CA TYR A 142 4.89 13.85 -19.91
C TYR A 142 6.23 14.01 -20.66
N HIS A 143 7.35 14.13 -19.95
CA HIS A 143 8.67 14.40 -20.53
C HIS A 143 9.72 13.33 -20.18
N MET A 144 9.35 12.05 -20.32
CA MET A 144 10.35 11.02 -20.56
C MET A 144 10.51 10.88 -22.08
N GLU A 145 11.51 11.58 -22.60
CA GLU A 145 11.91 11.59 -24.01
C GLU A 145 12.36 10.19 -24.43
N GLY A 146 11.54 9.48 -25.20
CA GLY A 146 11.90 8.19 -25.80
C GLY A 146 10.69 7.45 -26.36
N GLU A 147 10.87 6.74 -27.47
CA GLU A 147 9.82 5.98 -28.18
C GLU A 147 9.32 4.77 -27.35
N ASN A 148 10.06 4.37 -26.29
CA ASN A 148 9.71 3.27 -25.38
C ASN A 148 10.44 3.40 -24.01
N PRO A 149 9.92 4.12 -23.01
CA PRO A 149 10.58 4.29 -21.71
C PRO A 149 10.55 3.02 -20.85
N CYS A 150 11.58 2.83 -20.01
CA CYS A 150 11.66 1.69 -19.10
C CYS A 150 10.54 1.71 -18.05
N PRO A 151 9.74 0.63 -17.91
CA PRO A 151 8.62 0.59 -16.97
C PRO A 151 9.07 0.38 -15.52
N GLU A 152 10.37 0.20 -15.25
CA GLU A 152 10.88 -0.07 -13.90
C GLU A 152 10.47 1.03 -12.90
N LYS A 153 10.66 2.31 -13.26
CA LYS A 153 10.29 3.45 -12.41
C LYS A 153 8.78 3.64 -12.28
N ASP A 154 8.02 3.22 -13.30
CA ASP A 154 6.56 3.31 -13.36
C ASP A 154 5.84 2.12 -12.72
N SER A 155 6.56 1.04 -12.42
CA SER A 155 5.99 -0.19 -11.90
C SER A 155 5.65 -0.09 -10.41
N SER A 156 4.75 -0.97 -9.93
CA SER A 156 4.46 -1.03 -8.50
C SER A 156 5.70 -1.45 -7.72
N PHE A 157 5.76 -1.05 -6.45
CA PHE A 157 6.83 -1.45 -5.56
C PHE A 157 7.03 -2.98 -5.54
N LEU A 158 5.94 -3.74 -5.48
CA LEU A 158 6.00 -5.21 -5.52
C LEU A 158 6.49 -5.72 -6.86
N SER A 159 6.05 -5.13 -7.98
CA SER A 159 6.57 -5.44 -9.31
C SER A 159 8.07 -5.15 -9.39
N ARG A 160 8.57 -4.11 -8.72
CA ARG A 160 9.99 -3.77 -8.67
C ARG A 160 10.81 -4.79 -7.90
N ILE A 161 10.32 -5.28 -6.75
CA ILE A 161 10.98 -6.34 -5.97
C ILE A 161 10.95 -7.69 -6.70
N THR A 162 9.80 -8.04 -7.27
CA THR A 162 9.61 -9.35 -7.93
C THR A 162 10.11 -9.37 -9.37
N PHE A 163 10.65 -8.26 -9.87
CA PHE A 163 11.02 -8.04 -11.27
C PHE A 163 9.87 -8.33 -12.25
N TRP A 164 8.63 -8.17 -11.80
CA TRP A 164 7.46 -8.52 -12.60
C TRP A 164 7.34 -7.67 -13.87
N TRP A 165 7.79 -6.42 -13.83
CA TRP A 165 7.83 -5.50 -14.97
C TRP A 165 8.69 -6.02 -16.13
N PHE A 166 9.68 -6.88 -15.86
CA PHE A 166 10.57 -7.48 -16.86
C PHE A 166 9.96 -8.71 -17.54
N THR A 167 8.99 -9.36 -16.90
CA THR A 167 8.40 -10.64 -17.35
C THR A 167 7.89 -10.59 -18.79
N GLY A 168 7.28 -9.47 -19.20
CA GLY A 168 6.79 -9.29 -20.57
C GLY A 168 7.89 -9.41 -21.62
N MET A 169 9.05 -8.80 -21.38
CA MET A 169 10.20 -8.87 -22.27
C MET A 169 10.82 -10.27 -22.31
N VAL A 170 10.87 -10.97 -21.18
CA VAL A 170 11.34 -12.37 -21.11
C VAL A 170 10.48 -13.28 -21.97
N VAL A 171 9.16 -13.18 -21.84
CA VAL A 171 8.21 -14.00 -22.64
C VAL A 171 8.31 -13.65 -24.12
N GLN A 172 8.51 -12.37 -24.47
CA GLN A 172 8.73 -11.96 -25.84
C GLN A 172 10.03 -12.53 -26.42
N GLY A 173 11.11 -12.52 -25.65
CA GLY A 173 12.39 -13.14 -26.02
C GLY A 173 12.32 -14.66 -26.19
N TYR A 174 11.41 -15.33 -25.47
CA TYR A 174 11.12 -16.74 -25.70
C TYR A 174 10.36 -16.99 -27.01
N LYS A 175 9.44 -16.10 -27.39
CA LYS A 175 8.63 -16.23 -28.61
C LYS A 175 9.37 -15.79 -29.88
N ARG A 176 10.24 -14.78 -29.80
CA ARG A 176 11.04 -14.25 -30.92
C ARG A 176 12.36 -13.66 -30.43
N SER A 177 13.39 -13.67 -31.28
CA SER A 177 14.65 -12.98 -30.97
C SER A 177 14.40 -11.48 -30.81
N LEU A 178 14.87 -10.91 -29.69
CA LEU A 178 14.72 -9.49 -29.40
C LEU A 178 15.62 -8.66 -30.31
N THR A 179 15.10 -7.52 -30.76
CA THR A 179 15.85 -6.52 -31.54
C THR A 179 16.04 -5.24 -30.72
N GLN A 180 16.91 -4.33 -31.16
CA GLN A 180 17.17 -3.08 -30.44
C GLN A 180 15.91 -2.22 -30.27
N ALA A 181 14.97 -2.29 -31.22
CA ALA A 181 13.69 -1.58 -31.15
C ALA A 181 12.73 -2.14 -30.07
N ASP A 182 12.89 -3.41 -29.68
CA ASP A 182 12.08 -4.04 -28.62
C ASP A 182 12.58 -3.69 -27.22
N LEU A 183 13.79 -3.11 -27.09
CA LEU A 183 14.37 -2.76 -25.81
C LEU A 183 13.81 -1.42 -25.31
N TRP A 184 13.74 -1.30 -23.99
CA TRP A 184 13.40 -0.04 -23.36
C TRP A 184 14.57 0.95 -23.42
N THR A 185 14.23 2.23 -23.51
CA THR A 185 15.18 3.33 -23.35
C THR A 185 15.66 3.36 -21.90
N LEU A 186 16.96 3.56 -21.73
CA LEU A 186 17.60 3.58 -20.42
C LEU A 186 17.10 4.78 -19.60
N ASN A 187 17.01 4.62 -18.27
CA ASN A 187 16.65 5.73 -17.40
C ASN A 187 17.73 6.82 -17.47
N LYS A 188 17.33 8.10 -17.37
CA LYS A 188 18.28 9.23 -17.38
C LYS A 188 19.41 9.11 -16.33
N GLU A 189 19.11 8.52 -15.18
CA GLU A 189 20.07 8.31 -14.08
C GLU A 189 21.11 7.22 -14.39
N ASP A 190 20.79 6.30 -15.29
CA ASP A 190 21.64 5.17 -15.66
C ASP A 190 22.44 5.45 -16.96
N THR A 191 22.19 6.59 -17.61
CA THR A 191 22.88 7.00 -18.85
C THR A 191 24.33 7.42 -18.58
N ALA A 192 25.23 7.03 -19.47
CA ALA A 192 26.66 7.38 -19.39
C ALA A 192 26.91 8.89 -19.26
N GLU A 193 26.12 9.72 -19.96
CA GLU A 193 26.19 11.18 -19.85
C GLU A 193 25.99 11.65 -18.39
N TYR A 194 24.92 11.21 -17.74
CA TYR A 194 24.61 11.58 -16.36
C TYR A 194 25.67 11.06 -15.37
N VAL A 195 26.13 9.83 -15.56
CA VAL A 195 27.14 9.23 -14.69
C VAL A 195 28.49 9.93 -14.86
N SER A 196 28.90 10.25 -16.10
CA SER A 196 30.15 10.96 -16.39
C SER A 196 30.22 12.37 -15.81
N GLN A 197 29.07 13.06 -15.69
CA GLN A 197 28.98 14.38 -15.06
C GLN A 197 29.06 14.33 -13.53
N LYS A 198 28.86 13.14 -12.94
CA LYS A 198 28.86 12.93 -11.48
C LYS A 198 30.22 12.49 -10.94
N PHE A 199 31.09 11.95 -11.81
CA PHE A 199 32.48 11.59 -11.51
C PHE A 199 33.41 12.80 -11.69
#